data_AF-A0A442FE59-F1
#
_entry.id   AF-A0A442FE59-F1
#
_cell.length_a   1.000
_cell.length_b   1.000
_cell.length_c   1.000
_cell.angle_alpha   90.00
_cell.angle_beta   90.00
_cell.angle_gamma   90.00
#
_symmetry.space_group_name_H-M   'P 1'
#
loop_
_entity.id
_entity.type
_entity.pdbx_description
1 polymer ?
#
loop_
_entity_poly.entity_id
_entity_poly.type
_entity_poly.pdbx_seq_one_letter_code
_entity_poly.pdbx_strand_id
1 'polypeptide(L)'
;MSANVGLSLLVGCAFCFLAKSSSWATAEELGNQQANAVKPAIAPTALSAPQLERPTAPQDAGRGLSLFLRNSCGACHSIRGTEARGTIGPDLSHIGSRPAIGAGILPNTEEAIAHFSSA
;
A
#
# COMPACT_ATOMS: atom_id res chain seq x y z
N MET A 1 -7.11 -63.33 4.39
CA MET A 1 -7.41 -61.95 4.87
C MET A 1 -6.10 -61.36 5.39
N SER A 2 -5.75 -60.14 4.96
CA SER A 2 -4.51 -59.40 5.25
C SER A 2 -3.27 -59.68 4.38
N ALA A 3 -3.14 -58.94 3.28
CA ALA A 3 -1.84 -58.65 2.64
C ALA A 3 -1.78 -57.34 1.82
N ASN A 4 -2.85 -56.51 1.78
CA ASN A 4 -2.91 -55.37 0.86
C ASN A 4 -2.92 -53.97 1.51
N VAL A 5 -2.81 -53.86 2.83
CA VAL A 5 -2.86 -52.55 3.52
C VAL A 5 -1.51 -51.82 3.51
N GLY A 6 -0.38 -52.54 3.34
CA GLY A 6 0.96 -51.93 3.37
C GLY A 6 1.41 -51.26 2.06
N LEU A 7 0.90 -51.69 0.91
CA LEU A 7 1.34 -51.16 -0.39
C LEU A 7 0.69 -49.80 -0.73
N SER A 8 -0.51 -49.53 -0.22
CA SER A 8 -1.22 -48.27 -0.47
C SER A 8 -0.62 -47.06 0.25
N LEU A 9 0.05 -47.24 1.40
CA LEU A 9 0.68 -46.13 2.13
C LEU A 9 1.99 -45.67 1.49
N LEU A 10 2.76 -46.57 0.85
CA LEU A 10 4.00 -46.21 0.17
C LEU A 10 3.77 -45.44 -1.13
N VAL A 11 2.71 -45.74 -1.88
CA VAL A 11 2.36 -45.01 -3.12
C VAL A 11 1.85 -43.59 -2.81
N GLY A 12 1.12 -43.40 -1.72
CA GLY A 12 0.61 -42.08 -1.31
C GLY A 12 1.72 -41.10 -0.91
N CYS A 13 2.74 -41.56 -0.18
CA CYS A 13 3.86 -40.70 0.25
C CYS A 13 4.74 -40.26 -0.93
N ALA A 14 4.98 -41.15 -1.90
CA ALA A 14 5.72 -40.80 -3.12
C ALA A 14 4.98 -39.75 -3.98
N PHE A 15 3.64 -39.80 -4.02
CA PHE A 15 2.83 -38.83 -4.75
C PHE A 15 2.81 -37.43 -4.09
N CYS A 16 2.75 -37.35 -2.75
CA CYS A 16 2.80 -36.07 -2.05
C CYS A 16 4.16 -35.36 -2.20
N PHE A 17 5.27 -36.11 -2.30
CA PHE A 17 6.59 -35.52 -2.51
C PHE A 17 6.80 -35.02 -3.95
N LEU A 18 6.35 -35.77 -4.97
CA LEU A 18 6.46 -35.36 -6.37
C LEU A 18 5.56 -34.18 -6.74
N ALA A 19 4.38 -34.05 -6.10
CA ALA A 19 3.47 -32.95 -6.36
C ALA A 19 3.89 -31.63 -5.66
N LYS A 20 4.67 -31.69 -4.57
CA LYS A 20 5.11 -30.48 -3.83
C LYS A 20 6.44 -29.91 -4.35
N SER A 21 7.30 -30.70 -5.00
CA SER A 21 8.60 -30.22 -5.47
C SER A 21 8.57 -29.39 -6.76
N SER A 22 7.49 -29.45 -7.55
CA SER A 22 7.40 -28.73 -8.83
C SER A 22 6.72 -27.35 -8.75
N SER A 23 6.11 -27.01 -7.61
CA SER A 23 5.28 -25.79 -7.50
C SER A 23 6.00 -24.57 -6.91
N TRP A 24 7.08 -24.73 -6.15
CA TRP A 24 7.79 -23.59 -5.54
C TRP A 24 9.00 -23.16 -6.38
N ALA A 25 9.69 -24.09 -7.04
CA ALA A 25 10.83 -23.78 -7.92
C ALA A 25 10.44 -22.94 -9.15
N THR A 26 9.17 -22.96 -9.57
CA THR A 26 8.66 -22.14 -10.69
C THR A 26 8.15 -20.76 -10.25
N ALA A 27 7.95 -20.52 -8.95
CA ALA A 27 7.51 -19.22 -8.43
C ALA A 27 8.67 -18.23 -8.24
N GLU A 28 9.87 -18.73 -7.90
CA GLU A 28 11.06 -17.88 -7.76
C GLU A 28 11.57 -17.34 -9.11
N GLU A 29 11.44 -18.13 -10.19
CA GLU A 29 11.91 -17.70 -11.52
C GLU A 29 10.96 -16.68 -12.19
N LEU A 30 9.66 -16.75 -11.94
CA LEU A 30 8.70 -15.76 -12.48
C LEU A 30 8.74 -14.41 -11.75
N GLY A 31 9.21 -14.37 -10.50
CA GLY A 31 9.33 -13.13 -9.72
C GLY A 31 10.48 -12.22 -10.16
N ASN A 32 11.51 -12.77 -10.81
CA ASN A 32 12.70 -12.02 -11.23
C ASN A 32 12.61 -11.47 -12.68
N GLN A 33 11.67 -11.97 -13.49
CA GLN A 33 11.55 -11.63 -14.91
C GLN A 33 10.68 -10.39 -15.21
N GLN A 34 10.17 -9.68 -14.19
CA GLN A 34 9.31 -8.50 -14.40
C GLN A 34 9.98 -7.15 -14.05
N ALA A 35 11.27 -7.12 -13.72
CA ALA A 35 11.98 -5.86 -13.48
C ALA A 35 12.66 -5.32 -14.75
N ASN A 36 11.93 -5.22 -15.86
CA ASN A 36 12.37 -4.31 -16.91
C ASN A 36 11.97 -2.91 -16.45
N ALA A 37 12.96 -2.14 -15.99
CA ALA A 37 12.78 -0.76 -15.59
C ALA A 37 12.23 0.03 -16.79
N VAL A 38 10.91 0.16 -16.86
CA VAL A 38 10.28 1.16 -17.72
C VAL A 38 10.71 2.49 -17.14
N LYS A 39 11.78 3.06 -17.69
CA LYS A 39 12.13 4.45 -17.48
C LYS A 39 10.87 5.24 -17.87
N PRO A 40 10.20 5.95 -16.94
CA PRO A 40 9.08 6.78 -17.36
C PRO A 40 9.66 7.80 -18.34
N ALA A 41 9.22 7.76 -19.59
CA ALA A 41 9.61 8.74 -20.60
C ALA A 41 8.95 10.11 -20.36
N ILE A 42 8.41 10.34 -19.17
CA ILE A 42 7.95 11.64 -18.72
C ILE A 42 9.21 12.38 -18.29
N ALA A 43 9.82 13.12 -19.23
CA ALA A 43 10.71 14.20 -18.83
C ALA A 43 9.97 15.03 -17.78
N PRO A 44 10.60 15.42 -16.66
CA PRO A 44 9.98 16.39 -15.78
C PRO A 44 9.88 17.67 -16.59
N THR A 45 8.75 17.89 -17.25
CA THR A 45 8.30 19.25 -17.51
C THR A 45 8.21 19.82 -16.12
N ALA A 46 9.22 20.58 -15.72
CA ALA A 46 9.16 21.40 -14.53
C ALA A 46 8.03 22.39 -14.80
N LEU A 47 6.80 21.97 -14.55
CA LEU A 47 5.75 22.88 -14.16
C LEU A 47 6.41 23.65 -13.02
N SER A 48 6.71 24.92 -13.25
CA SER A 48 6.92 25.84 -12.15
C SER A 48 5.63 25.77 -11.36
N ALA A 49 5.62 24.90 -10.35
CA ALA A 49 4.54 24.86 -9.40
C ALA A 49 4.51 26.27 -8.81
N PRO A 50 3.36 26.97 -8.84
CA PRO A 50 3.23 28.17 -8.03
C PRO A 50 3.69 27.77 -6.63
N GLN A 51 4.59 28.56 -6.04
CA GLN A 51 4.93 28.43 -4.64
C GLN A 51 3.61 28.70 -3.91
N LEU A 52 2.89 27.64 -3.57
CA LEU A 52 1.60 27.76 -2.88
C LEU A 52 1.91 28.43 -1.56
N GLU A 53 1.43 29.67 -1.40
CA GLU A 53 1.48 30.34 -0.10
C GLU A 53 0.93 29.38 0.94
N ARG A 54 1.74 29.11 1.97
CA ARG A 54 1.32 28.30 3.11
C ARG A 54 0.04 28.94 3.67
N PRO A 55 -1.08 28.20 3.78
CA PRO A 55 -2.30 28.74 4.34
C PRO A 55 -2.01 29.41 5.69
N THR A 56 -2.23 30.73 5.76
CA THR A 56 -2.00 31.56 6.95
C THR A 56 -3.21 31.59 7.88
N ALA A 57 -4.32 30.95 7.47
CA ALA A 57 -5.52 30.86 8.27
C ALA A 57 -5.28 29.98 9.53
N PRO A 58 -5.83 30.35 10.69
CA PRO A 58 -5.82 29.51 11.87
C PRO A 58 -6.49 28.17 11.54
N GLN A 59 -5.71 27.10 11.56
CA GLN A 59 -6.23 25.76 11.28
C GLN A 59 -6.71 25.17 12.60
N ASP A 60 -8.02 24.91 12.71
CA ASP A 60 -8.58 24.22 13.86
C ASP A 60 -8.24 22.72 13.78
N ALA A 61 -7.07 22.38 14.31
CA ALA A 61 -6.58 21.01 14.35
C ALA A 61 -7.55 20.05 15.06
N GLY A 62 -8.32 20.55 16.03
CA GLY A 62 -9.33 19.77 16.75
C GLY A 62 -10.51 19.37 15.87
N ARG A 63 -11.00 20.31 15.04
CA ARG A 63 -12.05 20.02 14.05
C ARG A 63 -11.58 19.01 13.01
N GLY A 64 -10.36 19.17 12.50
CA GLY A 64 -9.77 18.24 11.52
C GLY A 64 -9.68 16.80 12.05
N LEU A 65 -9.13 16.63 13.26
CA LEU A 65 -9.05 15.32 13.91
C LEU A 65 -10.44 14.71 14.17
N SER A 66 -11.39 15.53 14.63
CA SER A 66 -12.76 15.05 14.90
C SER A 66 -13.44 14.49 13.65
N LEU A 67 -13.28 15.14 12.49
CA LEU A 67 -13.78 14.65 11.20
C LEU A 67 -13.07 13.36 10.77
N PHE A 68 -11.74 13.33 10.88
CA PHE A 68 -10.93 12.17 10.52
C PHE A 68 -11.37 10.89 11.26
N LEU A 69 -11.74 11.03 12.53
CA LEU A 69 -12.22 9.94 13.36
C LEU A 69 -13.68 9.58 13.07
N ARG A 70 -14.57 10.58 12.95
CA ARG A 70 -16.00 10.36 12.64
C ARG A 70 -16.21 9.69 11.29
N ASN A 71 -15.35 9.96 10.31
CA ASN A 71 -15.43 9.40 8.96
C ASN A 71 -14.64 8.09 8.81
N SER A 72 -14.20 7.48 9.92
CA SER A 72 -13.50 6.19 9.94
C SER A 72 -12.18 6.16 9.16
N CYS A 73 -11.59 7.31 8.82
CA CYS A 73 -10.28 7.38 8.17
C CYS A 73 -9.19 6.74 9.05
N GLY A 74 -9.33 6.89 10.38
CA GLY A 74 -8.46 6.30 11.39
C GLY A 74 -8.51 4.78 11.52
N ALA A 75 -9.48 4.12 10.87
CA ALA A 75 -9.52 2.66 10.80
C ALA A 75 -8.41 2.11 9.88
N CYS A 76 -8.10 2.83 8.80
CA CYS A 76 -7.05 2.45 7.86
C CYS A 76 -5.73 3.17 8.13
N HIS A 77 -5.78 4.47 8.46
CA HIS A 77 -4.60 5.31 8.60
C HIS A 77 -4.27 5.65 10.06
N SER A 78 -3.01 5.97 10.33
CA SER A 78 -2.54 6.41 11.65
C SER A 78 -2.12 7.88 11.67
N ILE A 79 -2.28 8.52 12.83
CA ILE A 79 -1.73 9.83 13.16
C ILE A 79 -1.14 9.74 14.57
N ARG A 80 0.18 9.88 14.69
CA ARG A 80 0.91 9.78 15.95
C ARG A 80 0.42 10.83 16.94
N GLY A 81 0.28 10.43 18.20
CA GLY A 81 -0.25 11.30 19.26
C GLY A 81 -1.78 11.42 19.29
N THR A 82 -2.49 10.65 18.48
CA THR A 82 -3.96 10.61 18.47
C THR A 82 -4.48 9.19 18.69
N GLU A 83 -5.81 9.03 18.74
CA GLU A 83 -6.46 7.72 18.80
C GLU A 83 -6.49 6.98 17.45
N ALA A 84 -6.16 7.64 16.33
CA ALA A 84 -6.06 7.00 15.03
C ALA A 84 -4.81 6.12 14.93
N ARG A 85 -5.02 4.81 14.89
CA ARG A 85 -3.95 3.78 14.91
C ARG A 85 -4.04 2.79 13.75
N GLY A 86 -4.74 3.13 12.67
CA GLY A 86 -4.86 2.27 11.49
C GLY A 86 -3.51 1.93 10.85
N THR A 87 -3.39 0.69 10.37
CA THR A 87 -2.15 0.13 9.80
C THR A 87 -2.31 -0.38 8.37
N ILE A 88 -3.50 -0.26 7.80
CA ILE A 88 -3.79 -0.71 6.42
C ILE A 88 -3.26 0.32 5.43
N GLY A 89 -3.51 1.60 5.71
CA GLY A 89 -3.02 2.74 4.95
C GLY A 89 -1.73 3.32 5.53
N PRO A 90 -1.05 4.20 4.76
CA PRO A 90 0.16 4.89 5.21
C PRO A 90 -0.08 5.79 6.44
N ASP A 91 0.98 6.00 7.22
CA ASP A 91 1.06 6.98 8.30
C ASP A 91 0.88 8.41 7.75
N LEU A 92 -0.08 9.15 8.31
CA LEU A 92 -0.42 10.51 7.90
C LEU A 92 0.10 11.59 8.86
N SER A 93 0.90 11.21 9.87
CA SER A 93 1.44 12.15 10.89
C SER A 93 2.18 13.35 10.29
N HIS A 94 2.76 13.18 9.09
CA HIS A 94 3.53 14.20 8.39
C HIS A 94 2.96 14.53 7.01
N ILE A 95 1.67 14.26 6.76
CA ILE A 95 1.06 14.49 5.45
C ILE A 95 1.19 15.96 5.01
N GLY A 96 1.04 16.92 5.92
CA GLY A 96 1.12 18.35 5.62
C GLY A 96 2.52 18.86 5.23
N SER A 97 3.60 18.10 5.50
CA SER A 97 4.96 18.49 5.13
C SER A 97 5.47 17.78 3.86
N ARG A 98 4.67 16.89 3.27
CA ARG A 98 5.06 16.16 2.05
C ARG A 98 4.91 17.07 0.83
N PRO A 99 5.75 16.92 -0.21
CA PRO A 99 5.59 17.67 -1.45
C PRO A 99 4.43 17.13 -2.32
N ALA A 100 4.06 15.86 -2.16
CA ALA A 100 3.08 15.17 -2.98
C ALA A 100 2.30 14.08 -2.21
N ILE A 101 1.09 13.78 -2.69
CA ILE A 101 0.15 12.77 -2.17
C ILE A 101 -0.20 11.73 -3.24
N GLY A 102 -1.04 10.74 -2.91
CA GLY A 102 -1.50 9.72 -3.86
C GLY A 102 -0.33 8.93 -4.48
N ALA A 103 0.58 8.43 -3.66
CA ALA A 103 1.82 7.78 -4.09
C ALA A 103 2.74 8.66 -4.99
N GLY A 104 2.66 9.99 -4.86
CA GLY A 104 3.51 10.93 -5.59
C GLY A 104 2.91 11.43 -6.91
N ILE A 105 1.65 11.10 -7.18
CA ILE A 105 0.96 11.44 -8.44
C ILE A 105 0.43 12.88 -8.40
N LEU A 106 0.04 13.38 -7.23
CA LEU A 106 -0.60 14.69 -7.07
C LEU A 106 0.23 15.62 -6.17
N PRO A 107 0.33 16.93 -6.47
CA PRO A 107 0.94 17.89 -5.56
C PRO A 107 0.16 17.97 -4.25
N ASN A 108 0.84 18.29 -3.15
CA ASN A 108 0.19 18.39 -1.83
C ASN A 108 -0.46 19.78 -1.64
N THR A 109 -1.61 19.98 -2.27
CA THR A 109 -2.43 21.20 -2.20
C THR A 109 -3.78 20.86 -1.59
N GLU A 110 -4.48 21.84 -1.00
CA GLU A 110 -5.81 21.60 -0.43
C GLU A 110 -6.79 21.09 -1.49
N GLU A 111 -6.74 21.64 -2.70
CA GLU A 111 -7.58 21.23 -3.83
C GLU A 111 -7.32 19.78 -4.23
N ALA A 112 -6.03 19.40 -4.31
CA ALA A 112 -5.64 18.04 -4.64
C ALA A 112 -6.06 17.04 -3.55
N ILE A 113 -5.92 17.41 -2.27
CA ILE A 113 -6.38 16.60 -1.14
C ILE A 113 -7.90 16.43 -1.19
N ALA A 114 -8.64 17.53 -1.37
CA ALA A 114 -10.10 17.51 -1.43
C ALA A 114 -10.58 16.56 -2.53
N HIS A 115 -10.04 16.72 -3.75
CA HIS A 115 -10.35 15.84 -4.87
C HIS A 115 -10.00 14.38 -4.57
N PHE A 116 -8.78 14.09 -4.10
CA PHE A 116 -8.34 12.73 -3.80
C PHE A 116 -9.15 12.05 -2.70
N SER A 117 -9.58 12.80 -1.68
CA SER A 117 -10.41 12.27 -0.58
C SER A 117 -11.87 12.03 -0.95
N SER A 118 -12.32 12.59 -2.08
CA SER A 118 -13.68 12.44 -2.61
C SER A 118 -13.80 11.46 -3.77
N ALA A 119 -12.66 10.97 -4.28
CA ALA A 119 -12.58 10.03 -5.40
C ALA A 119 -12.85 8.59 -4.92
#